data_AF-A0A537SEH2-F1
#
_entry.id   AF-A0A537SEH2-F1
#
_cell.length_a   1.000
_cell.length_b   1.000
_cell.length_c   1.000
_cell.angle_alpha   90.00
_cell.angle_beta   90.00
_cell.angle_gamma   90.00
#
_symmetry.space_group_name_H-M   'P 1'
#
loop_
_entity.id
_entity.type
_entity.pdbx_description
1 polymer ?
#
loop_
_entity_poly.entity_id
_entity_poly.type
_entity_poly.pdbx_seq_one_letter_code
_entity_poly.pdbx_strand_id
1 'polypeptide(L)'
;MRLDWMAITLSFTFTTPTFAQTAEHHPVFIFGDGLVSCSEFLQKAETERRTRPSSATATQIYDKEYAALIMYADGFLTGANLWDVQNSSIGDSTDTLGRMAWIENYCRTYPREKFFNALLSFRNFLKDQREFPKDQSK
;
A
#
# COMPACT_ATOMS: atom_id res chain seq x y z
N MET A 1 -16.61 11.41 80.88
CA MET A 1 -15.94 11.93 79.67
C MET A 1 -15.58 10.75 78.78
N ARG A 2 -16.30 10.53 77.68
CA ARG A 2 -15.97 9.53 76.65
C ARG A 2 -15.51 10.29 75.42
N LEU A 3 -14.32 9.95 74.90
CA LEU A 3 -13.78 10.45 73.64
C LEU A 3 -14.16 9.45 72.54
N ASP A 4 -15.10 9.83 71.68
CA ASP A 4 -15.42 9.07 70.48
C ASP A 4 -14.46 9.48 69.35
N TRP A 5 -13.65 8.53 68.89
CA TRP A 5 -12.73 8.70 67.76
C TRP A 5 -13.49 8.47 66.45
N MET A 6 -13.70 9.52 65.65
CA MET A 6 -14.18 9.40 64.28
C MET A 6 -13.01 9.01 63.36
N ALA A 7 -12.99 7.75 62.92
CA ALA A 7 -12.11 7.30 61.84
C ALA A 7 -12.70 7.75 60.50
N ILE A 8 -12.10 8.76 59.87
CA ILE A 8 -12.42 9.19 58.50
C ILE A 8 -11.67 8.26 57.55
N THR A 9 -12.41 7.41 56.84
CA THR A 9 -11.89 6.55 55.77
C THR A 9 -12.00 7.30 54.44
N LEU A 10 -10.86 7.75 53.89
CA LEU A 10 -10.79 8.33 52.55
C LEU A 10 -10.71 7.20 51.52
N SER A 11 -11.78 6.96 50.77
CA SER A 11 -11.77 6.03 49.63
C SER A 11 -11.33 6.75 48.37
N PHE A 12 -10.10 6.47 47.91
CA PHE A 12 -9.58 6.95 46.62
C PHE A 12 -10.10 6.04 45.51
N THR A 13 -11.11 6.49 44.76
CA THR A 13 -11.56 5.82 43.53
C THR A 13 -10.65 6.22 42.37
N PHE A 14 -9.79 5.31 41.94
CA PHE A 14 -9.05 5.43 40.69
C PHE A 14 -10.00 5.14 39.52
N THR A 15 -10.48 6.18 38.84
CA THR A 15 -11.11 6.04 37.52
C THR A 15 -10.01 5.87 36.49
N THR A 16 -9.81 4.64 36.01
CA THR A 16 -8.95 4.39 34.85
C THR A 16 -9.68 4.85 33.58
N PRO A 17 -9.13 5.80 32.80
CA PRO A 17 -9.73 6.14 31.52
C PRO A 17 -9.60 4.92 30.59
N THR A 18 -10.72 4.34 30.21
CA THR A 18 -10.76 3.26 29.22
C THR A 18 -10.74 3.89 27.83
N PHE A 19 -9.55 4.17 27.30
CA PHE A 19 -9.42 4.45 25.87
C PHE A 19 -9.41 3.11 25.11
N ALA A 20 -10.59 2.55 24.90
CA ALA A 20 -10.76 1.51 23.89
C ALA A 20 -10.82 2.19 22.51
N GLN A 21 -9.65 2.54 21.96
CA GLN A 21 -9.56 2.73 20.51
C GLN A 21 -9.57 1.34 19.90
N THR A 22 -10.74 0.90 19.43
CA THR A 22 -10.79 -0.15 18.41
C THR A 22 -10.07 0.40 17.18
N ALA A 23 -8.79 0.06 17.04
CA ALA A 23 -8.11 0.22 15.77
C ALA A 23 -8.90 -0.60 14.75
N GLU A 24 -9.59 0.06 13.83
CA GLU A 24 -10.20 -0.60 12.67
C GLU A 24 -9.06 -1.16 11.82
N HIS A 25 -8.60 -2.36 12.18
CA HIS A 25 -7.64 -3.13 11.40
C HIS A 25 -8.31 -3.52 10.08
N HIS A 26 -8.14 -2.68 9.07
CA HIS A 26 -8.43 -3.06 7.70
C HIS A 26 -7.41 -4.15 7.33
N PRO A 27 -7.85 -5.37 6.98
CA PRO A 27 -6.93 -6.46 6.70
C PRO A 27 -6.10 -6.11 5.46
N VAL A 28 -4.77 -6.01 5.64
CA VAL A 28 -3.84 -5.83 4.53
C VAL A 28 -3.40 -7.19 4.04
N PHE A 29 -3.73 -7.50 2.79
CA PHE A 29 -3.26 -8.69 2.13
C PHE A 29 -2.16 -8.32 1.14
N ILE A 30 -0.95 -8.84 1.38
CA ILE A 30 0.16 -8.76 0.44
C ILE A 30 0.41 -10.18 -0.05
N PHE A 31 0.22 -10.41 -1.34
CA PHE A 31 0.49 -11.69 -2.00
C PHE A 31 1.57 -11.49 -3.06
N GLY A 32 2.59 -12.36 -3.09
CA GLY A 32 3.69 -12.32 -4.07
C GLY A 32 5.06 -12.02 -3.46
N ASP A 33 6.09 -11.96 -4.31
CA ASP A 33 7.47 -11.70 -3.92
C ASP A 33 7.96 -10.36 -4.52
N GLY A 34 8.07 -9.33 -3.68
CA GLY A 34 8.63 -8.03 -4.06
C GLY A 34 10.15 -8.02 -4.23
N LEU A 35 10.83 -9.10 -3.84
CA LEU A 35 12.28 -9.24 -3.89
C LEU A 35 12.78 -9.84 -5.21
N VAL A 36 11.88 -10.17 -6.14
CA VAL A 36 12.27 -10.44 -7.53
C VAL A 36 12.98 -9.23 -8.13
N SER A 37 13.90 -9.46 -9.06
CA SER A 37 14.53 -8.36 -9.77
C SER A 37 13.56 -7.73 -10.78
N CYS A 38 13.83 -6.49 -11.16
CA CYS A 38 13.14 -5.80 -12.25
C CYS A 38 13.27 -6.59 -13.57
N SER A 39 14.41 -7.22 -13.84
CA SER A 39 14.55 -8.12 -15.00
C SER A 39 13.63 -9.33 -14.94
N GLU A 40 13.45 -9.94 -13.76
CA GLU A 40 12.55 -11.09 -13.58
C GLU A 40 11.08 -10.65 -13.70
N PHE A 41 10.73 -9.50 -13.13
CA PHE A 41 9.43 -8.87 -13.33
C PHE A 41 9.11 -8.67 -14.82
N LEU A 42 10.05 -8.12 -15.60
CA LEU A 42 9.88 -7.91 -17.04
C LEU A 42 9.72 -9.23 -17.81
N GLN A 43 10.41 -10.30 -17.39
CA GLN A 43 10.23 -11.62 -17.99
C GLN A 43 8.83 -12.17 -17.74
N LYS A 44 8.30 -12.01 -16.51
CA LYS A 44 6.93 -12.43 -16.18
C LYS A 44 5.87 -11.61 -16.94
N ALA A 45 6.09 -10.30 -17.09
CA ALA A 45 5.25 -9.44 -17.92
C ALA A 45 5.27 -9.84 -19.41
N GLU A 46 6.43 -10.27 -19.93
CA GLU A 46 6.55 -10.82 -21.27
C GLU A 46 5.83 -12.17 -21.41
N THR A 47 5.95 -13.05 -20.43
CA THR A 47 5.22 -14.33 -20.40
C THR A 47 3.71 -14.12 -20.44
N GLU A 48 3.17 -13.23 -19.60
CA GLU A 48 1.75 -12.83 -19.66
C GLU A 48 1.34 -12.41 -21.06
N ARG A 49 2.12 -11.52 -21.70
CA ARG A 49 1.79 -11.03 -23.05
C ARG A 49 1.78 -12.14 -24.10
N ARG A 50 2.57 -13.20 -23.91
CA ARG A 50 2.61 -14.36 -24.82
C ARG A 50 1.52 -15.39 -24.55
N THR A 51 1.11 -15.57 -23.31
CA THR A 51 0.05 -16.51 -22.92
C THR A 51 -1.34 -15.96 -23.16
N ARG A 52 -1.46 -14.63 -23.26
CA ARG A 52 -2.71 -13.92 -23.48
C ARG A 52 -3.39 -14.29 -24.82
N PRO A 53 -4.63 -14.79 -24.81
CA PRO A 53 -5.39 -15.04 -26.04
C PRO A 53 -5.80 -13.72 -26.71
N SER A 54 -5.99 -13.74 -28.03
CA SER A 54 -6.39 -12.55 -28.80
C SER A 54 -7.77 -11.98 -28.40
N SER A 55 -8.61 -12.78 -27.75
CA SER A 55 -9.92 -12.38 -27.22
C SER A 55 -9.87 -11.75 -25.81
N ALA A 56 -8.68 -11.69 -25.18
CA ALA A 56 -8.54 -11.20 -23.82
C ALA A 56 -8.81 -9.69 -23.67
N THR A 57 -9.69 -9.33 -22.75
CA THR A 57 -9.93 -7.93 -22.34
C THR A 57 -8.80 -7.40 -21.48
N ALA A 58 -8.48 -6.11 -21.59
CA ALA A 58 -7.27 -5.50 -21.00
C ALA A 58 -7.06 -5.77 -19.49
N THR A 59 -8.13 -6.05 -18.74
CA THR A 59 -8.09 -6.31 -17.29
C THR A 59 -7.89 -7.78 -16.91
N GLN A 60 -7.98 -8.71 -17.85
CA GLN A 60 -7.73 -10.13 -17.60
C GLN A 60 -6.23 -10.42 -17.58
N ILE A 61 -5.80 -11.26 -16.64
CA ILE A 61 -4.41 -11.72 -16.48
C ILE A 61 -4.42 -13.25 -16.59
N TYR A 62 -3.48 -13.82 -17.35
CA TYR A 62 -3.45 -15.26 -17.70
C TYR A 62 -2.23 -16.00 -17.13
N ASP A 63 -1.19 -15.29 -16.73
CA ASP A 63 -0.01 -15.83 -16.08
C ASP A 63 -0.09 -15.62 -14.56
N LYS A 64 -0.01 -16.73 -13.82
CA LYS A 64 -0.12 -16.73 -12.36
C LYS A 64 1.00 -15.94 -11.66
N GLU A 65 2.19 -15.89 -12.26
CA GLU A 65 3.36 -15.28 -11.64
C GLU A 65 3.32 -13.77 -11.82
N TYR A 66 2.88 -13.31 -13.00
CA TYR A 66 2.58 -11.91 -13.24
C TYR A 66 1.38 -11.43 -12.41
N ALA A 67 0.32 -12.25 -12.29
CA ALA A 67 -0.81 -11.96 -11.40
C ALA A 67 -0.36 -11.77 -9.95
N ALA A 68 0.56 -12.61 -9.45
CA ALA A 68 1.11 -12.47 -8.10
C ALA A 68 1.86 -11.14 -7.91
N LEU A 69 2.56 -10.64 -8.93
CA LEU A 69 3.26 -9.35 -8.87
C LEU A 69 2.31 -8.17 -8.92
N ILE A 70 1.21 -8.27 -9.67
CA ILE A 70 0.14 -7.25 -9.67
C ILE A 70 -0.52 -7.19 -8.28
N MET A 71 -0.88 -8.34 -7.71
CA MET A 71 -1.43 -8.39 -6.35
C MET A 71 -0.46 -7.85 -5.31
N TYR A 72 0.85 -8.09 -5.47
CA TYR A 72 1.87 -7.51 -4.61
C TYR A 72 1.90 -5.98 -4.71
N ALA A 73 1.84 -5.43 -5.94
CA ALA A 73 1.81 -3.99 -6.17
C ALA A 73 0.58 -3.32 -5.55
N ASP A 74 -0.59 -3.94 -5.68
CA ASP A 74 -1.84 -3.49 -5.04
C ASP A 74 -1.76 -3.53 -3.51
N GLY A 75 -1.27 -4.63 -2.96
CA GLY A 75 -1.06 -4.81 -1.53
C GLY A 75 -0.05 -3.80 -0.96
N PHE A 76 1.03 -3.53 -1.69
CA PHE A 76 2.02 -2.53 -1.31
C PHE A 76 1.41 -1.13 -1.19
N LEU A 77 0.65 -0.67 -2.21
CA LEU A 77 0.04 0.66 -2.17
C LEU A 77 -1.00 0.76 -1.06
N THR A 78 -1.83 -0.26 -0.88
CA THR A 78 -2.82 -0.32 0.20
C THR A 78 -2.14 -0.24 1.57
N GLY A 79 -1.11 -1.06 1.80
CA GLY A 79 -0.36 -1.06 3.06
C GLY A 79 0.37 0.26 3.30
N ALA A 80 0.99 0.83 2.28
CA ALA A 80 1.68 2.12 2.38
C ALA A 80 0.71 3.27 2.71
N ASN A 81 -0.50 3.24 2.14
CA ASN A 81 -1.54 4.24 2.38
C ASN A 81 -2.15 4.13 3.78
N LEU A 82 -2.22 2.93 4.35
CA LEU A 82 -2.63 2.74 5.74
C LEU A 82 -1.58 3.26 6.73
N TRP A 83 -0.30 3.18 6.37
CA TRP A 83 0.79 3.65 7.22
C TRP A 83 1.02 5.17 7.12
N ASP A 84 0.93 5.73 5.92
CA ASP A 84 1.13 7.16 5.63
C ASP A 84 -0.22 7.89 5.57
N VAL A 85 -0.79 8.14 6.75
CA VAL A 85 -2.14 8.74 6.90
C VAL A 85 -2.29 10.12 6.24
N GLN A 86 -1.20 10.87 6.10
CA GLN A 86 -1.21 12.16 5.39
C GLN A 86 -1.38 12.00 3.88
N ASN A 87 -1.09 10.80 3.36
CA ASN A 87 -1.14 10.47 1.95
C ASN A 87 -1.91 9.15 1.69
N SER A 88 -3.01 8.93 2.42
CA SER A 88 -3.78 7.68 2.40
C SER A 88 -4.49 7.36 1.09
N SER A 89 -4.50 8.29 0.14
CA SER A 89 -5.13 8.13 -1.19
C SER A 89 -4.13 8.09 -2.35
N ILE A 90 -2.84 7.78 -2.10
CA ILE A 90 -1.87 7.65 -3.20
C ILE A 90 -2.25 6.44 -4.06
N GLY A 91 -2.43 6.69 -5.36
CA GLY A 91 -2.76 5.64 -6.33
C GLY A 91 -4.24 5.59 -6.70
N ASP A 92 -5.14 6.29 -5.99
CA ASP A 92 -6.58 6.29 -6.26
C ASP A 92 -6.92 6.81 -7.67
N SER A 93 -6.07 7.68 -8.23
CA SER A 93 -6.23 8.22 -9.58
C SER A 93 -5.57 7.36 -10.67
N THR A 94 -5.05 6.18 -10.34
CA THR A 94 -4.37 5.29 -11.28
C THR A 94 -5.12 3.98 -11.42
N ASP A 95 -5.13 3.44 -12.63
CA ASP A 95 -5.59 2.08 -12.86
C ASP A 95 -4.41 1.09 -12.85
N THR A 96 -4.72 -0.20 -12.77
CA THR A 96 -3.69 -1.25 -12.77
C THR A 96 -2.83 -1.21 -14.02
N LEU A 97 -3.40 -0.94 -15.20
CA LEU A 97 -2.66 -0.92 -16.46
C LEU A 97 -1.62 0.20 -16.50
N GLY A 98 -2.03 1.44 -16.19
CA GLY A 98 -1.15 2.60 -16.17
C GLY A 98 -0.05 2.47 -15.13
N ARG A 99 -0.38 1.95 -13.94
CA ARG A 99 0.60 1.66 -12.88
C ARG A 99 1.62 0.63 -13.34
N MET A 100 1.18 -0.51 -13.88
CA MET A 100 2.11 -1.56 -14.35
C MET A 100 2.96 -1.09 -15.53
N ALA A 101 2.40 -0.25 -16.43
CA ALA A 101 3.17 0.36 -17.51
C ALA A 101 4.29 1.28 -17.00
N TRP A 102 4.00 2.10 -15.97
CA TRP A 102 5.02 2.93 -15.33
C TRP A 102 6.11 2.08 -14.69
N ILE A 103 5.72 1.03 -13.96
CA ILE A 103 6.67 0.12 -13.28
C ILE A 103 7.53 -0.65 -14.30
N GLU A 104 6.96 -1.10 -15.41
CA GLU A 104 7.73 -1.68 -16.52
C GLU A 104 8.74 -0.70 -17.09
N ASN A 105 8.37 0.58 -17.26
CA ASN A 105 9.32 1.59 -17.72
C ASN A 105 10.48 1.78 -16.74
N TYR A 106 10.18 1.92 -15.44
CA TYR A 106 11.21 1.96 -14.40
C TYR A 106 12.14 0.74 -14.47
N CYS A 107 11.57 -0.46 -14.54
CA CYS A 107 12.36 -1.69 -14.54
C CYS A 107 13.18 -1.90 -15.82
N ARG A 108 12.78 -1.34 -16.96
CA ARG A 108 13.63 -1.31 -18.17
C ARG A 108 14.87 -0.44 -17.97
N THR A 109 14.75 0.66 -17.23
CA THR A 109 15.89 1.53 -16.89
C THR A 109 16.79 0.90 -15.83
N TYR A 110 16.22 0.20 -14.84
CA TYR A 110 16.94 -0.33 -13.68
C TYR A 110 16.79 -1.86 -13.52
N PRO A 111 17.26 -2.68 -14.48
CA PRO A 111 16.95 -4.11 -14.54
C PRO A 111 17.49 -4.93 -13.36
N ARG A 112 18.51 -4.45 -12.66
CA ARG A 112 19.12 -5.12 -11.49
C ARG A 112 18.46 -4.77 -10.17
N GLU A 113 17.61 -3.74 -10.13
CA GLU A 113 16.90 -3.36 -8.92
C GLU A 113 15.82 -4.37 -8.55
N LYS A 114 15.33 -4.28 -7.31
CA LYS A 114 14.21 -5.08 -6.85
C LYS A 114 12.89 -4.47 -7.31
N PHE A 115 11.91 -5.31 -7.61
CA PHE A 115 10.56 -4.87 -7.98
C PHE A 115 9.96 -3.94 -6.91
N PHE A 116 10.20 -4.22 -5.63
CA PHE A 116 9.85 -3.33 -4.52
C PHE A 116 10.35 -1.88 -4.69
N ASN A 117 11.58 -1.67 -5.19
CA ASN A 117 12.11 -0.32 -5.39
C ASN A 117 11.35 0.44 -6.49
N ALA A 118 10.89 -0.27 -7.52
CA ALA A 118 10.04 0.32 -8.55
C ALA A 118 8.70 0.77 -7.97
N LEU A 119 8.10 0.00 -7.07
CA LEU A 119 6.86 0.37 -6.37
C LEU A 119 7.05 1.57 -5.44
N LEU A 120 8.15 1.61 -4.70
CA LEU A 120 8.51 2.77 -3.87
C LEU A 120 8.68 4.03 -4.72
N SER A 121 9.40 3.92 -5.83
CA SER A 121 9.62 5.02 -6.76
C SER A 121 8.33 5.48 -7.42
N PHE A 122 7.44 4.54 -7.79
CA PHE A 122 6.12 4.85 -8.32
C PHE A 122 5.29 5.65 -7.31
N ARG A 123 5.27 5.20 -6.05
CA ARG A 123 4.52 5.88 -4.99
C ARG A 123 5.04 7.31 -4.76
N ASN A 124 6.37 7.48 -4.73
CA ASN A 124 6.98 8.80 -4.58
C ASN A 124 6.64 9.70 -5.77
N PHE A 125 6.73 9.18 -7.00
CA PHE A 125 6.28 9.90 -8.19
C PHE A 125 4.83 10.39 -8.06
N LEU A 126 3.91 9.54 -7.60
CA LEU A 126 2.52 9.94 -7.38
C LEU A 126 2.35 10.97 -6.28
N LYS A 127 3.16 10.91 -5.22
CA LYS A 127 3.14 11.90 -4.15
C LYS A 127 3.51 13.28 -4.70
N ASP A 128 4.60 13.36 -5.44
CA ASP A 128 5.10 14.59 -6.02
C ASP A 128 4.08 15.20 -7.00
N GLN A 129 3.41 14.37 -7.81
CA GLN A 129 2.36 14.83 -8.73
C GLN A 129 1.13 15.44 -8.04
N ARG A 130 0.89 15.14 -6.75
CA ARG A 130 -0.19 15.78 -5.97
C ARG A 130 0.23 17.12 -5.37
N GLU A 131 1.52 17.32 -5.15
CA GLU A 131 2.06 18.59 -4.66
C GLU A 131 2.04 19.68 -5.75
N PHE A 132 1.95 19.30 -7.03
CA PHE A 132 1.76 20.23 -8.15
C PHE A 132 0.26 20.53 -8.37
N PRO A 133 -0.21 21.78 -8.11
CA PRO A 133 -1.59 22.15 -8.38
C PRO A 133 -1.87 22.06 -9.88
N LYS A 134 -2.91 21.33 -10.27
CA LYS A 134 -3.39 21.25 -11.66
C LYS A 134 -3.93 22.58 -12.21
N ASP A 135 -3.95 23.66 -11.41
CA ASP A 135 -4.57 24.94 -11.78
C ASP A 135 -3.62 25.96 -12.45
N GLN A 136 -2.32 25.67 -12.55
CA GLN A 136 -1.35 26.62 -13.13
C GLN A 136 -1.31 26.62 -14.67
N SER A 137 -2.31 26.05 -15.32
CA SER A 137 -2.52 26.20 -16.76
C SER A 137 -3.77 27.06 -17.01
N LYS A 138 -3.57 28.38 -16.96
CA LYS A 138 -4.44 29.36 -17.60
C LYS A 138 -3.60 30.22 -18.54
#